data_AF-L5MEM4-F1
#
_entry.id   AF-L5MEM4-F1
#
_cell.length_a   1.000
_cell.length_b   1.000
_cell.length_c   1.000
_cell.angle_alpha   90.00
_cell.angle_beta   90.00
_cell.angle_gamma   90.00
#
_symmetry.space_group_name_H-M   'P 1'
#
loop_
_entity.id
_entity.type
_entity.pdbx_description
1 polymer ?
#
loop_
_entity_poly.entity_id
_entity_poly.type
_entity_poly.pdbx_seq_one_letter_code
_entity_poly.pdbx_strand_id
1 'polypeptide(L)'
;MASTALEIIAFTVSISGWLLVSSTVPTDYWKVSTNDGTVITTATFWANLWKTCVTDSTGVSNCKDFPSMLALDGLHPGPLPPDPPSVRPPD
;
A
#
# COMPACT_ATOMS: atom_id res chain seq x y z
N MET A 1 -28.14 35.59 5.11
CA MET A 1 -27.47 34.46 5.78
C MET A 1 -27.41 33.34 4.77
N ALA A 2 -26.24 33.05 4.20
CA ALA A 2 -26.07 31.91 3.30
C ALA A 2 -26.27 30.65 4.15
N SER A 3 -27.51 30.16 4.10
CA SER A 3 -28.15 29.06 4.82
C SER A 3 -27.26 28.19 5.72
N THR A 4 -27.52 28.24 7.02
CA THR A 4 -27.03 27.31 8.05
C THR A 4 -27.10 25.82 7.64
N ALA A 5 -28.07 25.46 6.79
CA ALA A 5 -28.17 24.12 6.19
C ALA A 5 -26.92 23.72 5.39
N LEU A 6 -26.33 24.63 4.60
CA LEU A 6 -25.10 24.36 3.84
C LEU A 6 -23.89 24.20 4.75
N GLU A 7 -23.81 24.96 5.85
CA GLU A 7 -22.74 24.81 6.84
C GLU A 7 -22.78 23.42 7.49
N ILE A 8 -23.96 22.97 7.92
CA ILE A 8 -24.14 21.64 8.51
C ILE A 8 -23.78 20.53 7.51
N ILE A 9 -24.20 20.68 6.24
CA ILE A 9 -23.83 19.72 5.18
C ILE A 9 -22.31 19.71 4.97
N ALA A 10 -21.66 20.88 4.92
CA ALA A 10 -20.21 20.96 4.76
C ALA A 10 -19.46 20.28 5.92
N PHE A 11 -19.90 20.50 7.17
CA PHE A 11 -19.29 19.85 8.34
C PHE A 11 -19.49 18.33 8.32
N THR A 12 -20.70 17.86 8.03
CA THR A 12 -20.99 16.42 7.99
C THR A 12 -20.20 15.70 6.90
N VAL A 13 -20.13 16.28 5.70
CA VAL A 13 -19.30 15.75 4.59
C VAL A 13 -17.83 15.75 4.98
N SER A 14 -17.32 16.83 5.59
CA SER A 14 -15.92 16.91 6.03
C SER A 14 -15.56 15.84 7.06
N ILE A 15 -16.42 15.63 8.07
CA ILE A 15 -16.22 14.59 9.09
C ILE A 15 -16.26 13.20 8.44
N SER A 16 -17.21 12.95 7.54
CA SER A 16 -17.31 11.66 6.86
C SER A 16 -16.06 11.36 6.01
N GLY A 17 -15.55 12.34 5.27
CA GLY A 17 -14.31 12.20 4.50
C GLY A 17 -13.10 11.94 5.39
N TRP A 18 -13.02 12.62 6.53
CA TRP A 18 -11.95 12.41 7.50
C TRP A 18 -11.96 11.00 8.10
N LEU A 19 -13.15 10.46 8.41
CA LEU A 19 -13.29 9.08 8.89
C LEU A 19 -12.86 8.06 7.84
N LEU A 20 -13.25 8.27 6.58
CA LEU A 20 -12.84 7.39 5.47
C LEU A 20 -11.33 7.39 5.28
N VAL A 21 -10.68 8.56 5.23
CA VAL A 21 -9.21 8.66 5.13
C VAL A 21 -8.53 8.01 6.34
N SER A 22 -9.05 8.22 7.55
CA SER A 22 -8.48 7.61 8.76
C SER A 22 -8.57 6.09 8.73
N SER A 23 -9.66 5.54 8.15
CA SER A 23 -9.85 4.09 8.02
C SER A 23 -8.97 3.44 6.94
N THR A 24 -8.52 4.19 5.93
CA THR A 24 -7.64 3.65 4.88
C THR A 24 -6.18 3.58 5.32
N VAL A 25 -5.73 4.42 6.27
CA VAL A 25 -4.36 4.39 6.83
C VAL A 25 -3.88 3.01 7.32
N PRO A 26 -4.68 2.23 8.07
CA PRO A 26 -4.29 0.88 8.50
C PRO A 26 -4.54 -0.20 7.43
N THR A 27 -5.02 0.13 6.23
CA THR A 27 -5.28 -0.90 5.21
C THR A 27 -3.98 -1.58 4.79
N ASP A 28 -3.96 -2.92 4.82
CA ASP A 28 -2.74 -3.71 4.56
C ASP A 28 -2.34 -3.81 3.08
N TYR A 29 -3.25 -3.45 2.17
CA TYR A 29 -3.09 -3.60 0.72
C TYR A 29 -3.24 -2.26 -0.01
N TRP A 30 -2.14 -1.54 -0.17
CA TRP A 30 -2.10 -0.30 -0.98
C TRP A 30 -1.54 -0.56 -2.38
N LYS A 31 -0.55 -1.45 -2.47
CA LYS A 31 0.07 -1.89 -3.73
C LYS A 31 0.24 -3.41 -3.66
N VAL A 32 -0.15 -4.10 -4.73
CA VAL A 32 0.01 -5.55 -4.88
C VAL A 32 0.74 -5.81 -6.20
N SER A 33 1.74 -6.69 -6.19
CA SER A 33 2.50 -7.12 -7.35
C SER A 33 2.78 -8.61 -7.27
N THR A 34 2.55 -9.36 -8.34
CA THR A 34 2.84 -10.80 -8.40
C THR A 34 4.02 -11.06 -9.33
N ASN A 35 4.95 -11.90 -8.90
CA ASN A 35 6.04 -12.40 -9.72
C ASN A 35 5.66 -13.79 -10.26
N ASP A 36 5.08 -13.83 -11.46
CA ASP A 36 4.77 -15.05 -12.21
C ASP A 36 6.02 -15.63 -12.88
N GLY A 37 7.02 -16.00 -12.08
CA GLY A 37 8.15 -16.82 -12.52
C GLY A 37 7.88 -18.29 -12.19
N THR A 38 7.92 -19.17 -13.21
CA THR A 38 7.82 -20.65 -13.17
C THR A 38 7.38 -21.27 -11.82
N VAL A 39 6.22 -21.95 -11.80
CA VAL A 39 5.53 -22.83 -10.80
C VAL A 39 6.21 -23.14 -9.44
N ILE A 40 7.52 -23.13 -9.34
CA ILE A 40 8.33 -23.37 -8.14
C ILE A 40 8.70 -22.06 -7.39
N THR A 41 8.58 -20.86 -7.99
CA THR A 41 8.99 -19.57 -7.38
C THR A 41 7.98 -18.44 -7.59
N THR A 42 6.68 -18.73 -7.46
CA THR A 42 5.65 -17.67 -7.46
C THR A 42 5.68 -16.92 -6.13
N ALA A 43 5.97 -15.63 -6.18
CA ALA A 43 5.98 -14.76 -5.02
C ALA A 43 4.98 -13.60 -5.20
N THR A 44 4.11 -13.40 -4.22
CA THR A 44 3.17 -12.27 -4.18
C THR A 44 3.73 -11.22 -3.24
N PHE A 45 3.93 -10.01 -3.73
CA PHE A 45 4.38 -8.86 -2.97
C PHE A 45 3.19 -7.95 -2.67
N TRP A 46 3.02 -7.55 -1.42
CA TRP A 46 2.07 -6.48 -1.05
C TRP A 46 2.77 -5.46 -0.16
N ALA A 47 2.38 -4.21 -0.34
CA ALA A 47 2.89 -3.11 0.47
C ALA A 47 1.74 -2.24 0.97
N ASN A 48 1.89 -1.77 2.21
CA ASN A 48 1.09 -0.72 2.83
C ASN A 48 1.96 0.51 3.12
N LEU A 49 1.39 1.51 3.80
CA LEU A 49 2.09 2.74 4.14
C LEU A 49 3.31 2.54 5.06
N TRP A 50 3.33 1.44 5.81
CA TRP A 50 4.25 1.21 6.93
C TRP A 50 5.22 0.06 6.67
N LYS A 51 4.83 -0.93 5.88
CA LYS A 51 5.56 -2.19 5.67
C LYS A 51 5.37 -2.73 4.26
N THR A 52 6.34 -3.50 3.80
CA THR A 52 6.29 -4.33 2.59
C THR A 52 6.43 -5.79 2.96
N CYS A 53 5.71 -6.67 2.29
CA CYS A 53 5.68 -8.09 2.57
C CYS A 53 5.70 -8.91 1.27
N VAL A 54 6.26 -10.11 1.36
CA VAL A 54 6.29 -11.10 0.28
C VAL A 54 5.80 -12.46 0.78
N THR A 55 4.82 -13.07 0.10
CA THR A 55 4.42 -14.47 0.27
C THR A 55 5.06 -15.27 -0.85
N ASP A 56 5.85 -16.26 -0.49
CA ASP A 56 6.44 -17.21 -1.45
C ASP A 56 5.53 -18.44 -1.66
N SER A 57 5.89 -19.34 -2.57
CA SER A 57 5.14 -20.55 -2.94
C SER A 57 4.94 -21.55 -1.78
N THR A 58 5.70 -21.37 -0.71
CA THR A 58 5.61 -22.12 0.55
C THR A 58 4.50 -21.62 1.49
N GLY A 59 3.84 -20.50 1.14
CA GLY A 59 2.83 -19.85 1.97
C GLY A 59 3.40 -19.04 3.13
N VAL A 60 4.73 -18.90 3.23
CA VAL A 60 5.39 -18.11 4.27
C VAL A 60 5.46 -16.65 3.83
N SER A 61 4.96 -15.74 4.68
CA SER A 61 5.01 -14.29 4.47
C SER A 61 6.18 -13.66 5.24
N ASN A 62 7.13 -13.05 4.54
CA ASN A 62 8.22 -12.29 5.14
C ASN A 62 7.94 -10.78 5.01
N CYS A 63 7.78 -10.09 6.13
CA CYS A 63 7.45 -8.66 6.18
C CYS A 63 8.62 -7.81 6.68
N LYS A 64 8.79 -6.63 6.09
CA LYS A 64 9.85 -5.67 6.40
C LYS A 64 9.23 -4.28 6.58
N ASP A 65 9.65 -3.63 7.66
CA ASP A 65 9.18 -2.29 8.02
C ASP A 65 9.95 -1.21 7.27
N PHE A 66 9.26 -0.18 6.81
CA PHE A 66 9.93 0.99 6.29
C PHE A 66 10.53 1.80 7.45
N PRO A 67 11.82 2.16 7.39
CA PRO A 67 12.47 2.92 8.47
C PRO A 67 11.95 4.37 8.59
N SER A 68 11.24 4.88 7.58
CA SER A 68 10.58 6.19 7.62
C SER A 68 9.47 6.30 6.55
N MET A 69 8.46 7.14 6.81
CA MET A 69 7.36 7.44 5.85
C MET A 69 7.84 8.15 4.57
N LEU A 70 9.11 8.57 4.49
CA LEU A 70 9.76 9.20 3.33
C LEU A 70 10.75 8.26 2.62
N ALA A 71 10.98 7.04 3.11
CA ALA A 71 11.87 6.05 2.51
C ALA A 71 11.14 5.16 1.47
N LEU A 72 10.27 5.78 0.67
CA LEU A 72 9.65 5.13 -0.48
C LEU A 72 10.69 5.09 -1.61
N ASP A 73 11.29 3.92 -1.85
CA ASP A 73 12.09 3.50 -3.02
C ASP A 73 12.96 4.55 -3.75
N GLY A 74 13.62 5.46 -3.03
CA GLY A 74 14.43 6.53 -3.66
C GLY A 74 15.77 6.87 -2.99
N LEU A 75 16.04 6.39 -1.77
CA LEU A 75 17.21 6.81 -1.01
C LEU A 75 17.68 5.79 0.04
N HIS A 76 18.01 4.55 -0.35
CA HIS A 76 18.68 3.61 0.57
C HIS A 76 19.92 2.98 -0.09
N PRO A 77 21.13 3.10 0.51
CA PRO A 77 22.34 2.36 0.11
C PRO A 77 22.40 0.91 0.66
N GLY A 78 21.26 0.28 0.94
CA GLY A 78 21.18 -1.10 1.47
C GLY A 78 20.85 -2.11 0.37
N PRO A 79 21.03 -3.42 0.59
CA PRO A 79 20.59 -4.43 -0.36
C PRO A 79 19.08 -4.30 -0.51
N LEU A 80 18.63 -3.84 -1.67
CA LEU A 80 17.23 -3.79 -2.02
C LEU A 80 16.67 -5.23 -1.97
N PRO A 81 15.43 -5.43 -1.48
CA PRO A 81 14.71 -6.64 -1.89
C PRO A 81 14.72 -6.69 -3.43
N PRO A 82 14.79 -7.88 -4.05
CA PRO A 82 14.80 -7.98 -5.50
C PRO A 82 13.62 -7.16 -6.06
N ASP A 83 13.91 -6.23 -6.96
CA ASP A 83 12.91 -5.40 -7.61
C ASP A 83 11.76 -6.32 -8.07
N PRO A 84 10.49 -5.98 -7.79
CA PRO A 84 9.40 -6.68 -8.43
C PRO A 84 9.63 -6.61 -9.94
N PRO A 85 9.50 -7.73 -10.68
CA PRO A 85 9.65 -7.68 -12.12
C PRO A 85 8.69 -6.61 -12.63
N SER A 86 9.22 -5.71 -13.46
CA SER A 86 8.51 -4.67 -14.16
C SER A 86 7.11 -5.17 -14.50
N VAL A 87 6.08 -4.50 -13.96
CA VAL A 87 4.67 -4.74 -14.28
C VAL A 87 4.58 -4.94 -15.79
N ARG A 88 4.48 -6.20 -16.24
CA ARG A 88 4.21 -6.46 -17.64
C ARG A 88 2.75 -6.06 -17.78
N PRO A 89 2.43 -5.02 -18.59
CA PRO A 89 1.04 -4.64 -18.79
C PRO A 89 0.27 -5.88 -19.29
N PRO A 90 -1.01 -6.03 -18.89
CA PRO A 90 -1.86 -7.03 -19.52
C PRO A 90 -1.94 -6.70 -21.02
N ASP A 91 -1.60 -7.67 -21.87
CA ASP A 91 -2.02 -7.66 -23.28
C ASP A 91 -3.56 -7.65 -23.38
#